data_AF-A0A7C1AMS1-F1
#
_entry.id   AF-A0A7C1AMS1-F1
#
_cell.length_a   1.000
_cell.length_b   1.000
_cell.length_c   1.000
_cell.angle_alpha   90.00
_cell.angle_beta   90.00
_cell.angle_gamma   90.00
#
_symmetry.space_group_name_H-M   'P 1'
#
loop_
_entity.id
_entity.type
_entity.pdbx_description
1 polymer ?
#
loop_
_entity_poly.entity_id
_entity_poly.type
_entity_poly.pdbx_seq_one_letter_code
_entity_poly.pdbx_strand_id
1 'polypeptide(L)'
;MQFMSLDPRPEKSIALVLAAHGDRGGAVYNDGLEAHVAALAAMNRFACVAGGVLNGTPSLEDALARAEQSGADWILVYPLFMSDGYFAGEVLPDRVGAAKLRVLTSILQPLGQDSRAALLMLESALRAAKSAGLDPGQARLLVVGHGSKNGTANAESTRRAARGLAPHSPFARIETAFLEEAPFVAEALSHYSGKSVVAGFFSSEGMHAGLDIPAAIRHSGAAAVYAGAIGLHSRIPELIVSSVHRALEEPDTGAGTEPERGPAAPAGAPMPPHAAADNRPKAGPQAHDSPSRRTAGGGTSPIRFLFKAVFTLALMAALALGAIAFLVPEDVVRDQVASLVKQQTGRDLTVRGKTSFSMFPNVGVELEDVSISNPPGMKSGEMLRMGSLNLNLKLLPLVSRRVEVERFVLVRPVFNLIVDKKGRRNWDFAKKTAALAPASGDETQAGAAVAETGAMIQAQAGGPGGAMVQDISFGTAKIIDGVVKYTDETTGTKQRVDALNVSIVQPALSEPLDAEGSLVWRDEEVTFKGRLAS
;
A
#
# COMPACT_ATOMS: atom_id res chain seq x y z
N MET A 1 -61.61 -15.01 1.29
CA MET A 1 -60.43 -14.24 1.77
C MET A 1 -59.26 -15.20 1.77
N GLN A 2 -58.34 -14.98 0.85
CA GLN A 2 -57.19 -15.83 0.58
C GLN A 2 -56.16 -15.59 1.68
N PHE A 3 -55.81 -16.64 2.43
CA PHE A 3 -54.65 -16.61 3.30
C PHE A 3 -53.42 -16.38 2.42
N MET A 4 -52.91 -15.15 2.37
CA MET A 4 -51.59 -14.88 1.83
C MET A 4 -50.59 -15.54 2.77
N SER A 5 -50.10 -16.69 2.31
CA SER A 5 -48.90 -17.34 2.82
C SER A 5 -47.77 -16.31 2.89
N LEU A 6 -47.38 -15.90 4.10
CA LEU A 6 -46.13 -15.19 4.35
C LEU A 6 -45.00 -16.20 4.16
N ASP A 7 -44.46 -16.27 2.95
CA ASP A 7 -43.21 -16.99 2.64
C ASP A 7 -42.00 -16.06 2.90
N PRO A 8 -40.75 -16.55 3.05
CA PRO A 8 -40.18 -16.88 4.34
C PRO A 8 -38.83 -16.15 4.57
N ARG A 9 -38.60 -15.67 5.80
CA ARG A 9 -37.39 -14.97 6.27
C ARG A 9 -37.15 -13.58 5.62
N PRO A 10 -37.23 -12.47 6.39
CA PRO A 10 -37.03 -11.10 5.88
C PRO A 10 -35.63 -10.87 5.27
N GLU A 11 -34.70 -11.80 5.44
CA GLU A 11 -33.36 -11.72 4.86
C GLU A 11 -33.30 -12.16 3.40
N LYS A 12 -34.26 -12.98 2.96
CA LYS A 12 -34.31 -13.46 1.57
C LYS A 12 -34.80 -12.40 0.60
N SER A 13 -35.30 -11.28 1.09
CA SER A 13 -35.56 -10.06 0.34
C SER A 13 -34.39 -9.06 0.41
N ILE A 14 -33.28 -9.38 1.06
CA ILE A 14 -32.13 -8.48 1.23
C ILE A 14 -30.96 -8.93 0.38
N ALA A 15 -30.35 -7.97 -0.32
CA ALA A 15 -29.00 -8.12 -0.87
C ALA A 15 -28.00 -7.43 0.07
N LEU A 16 -26.91 -8.14 0.40
CA LEU A 16 -25.86 -7.66 1.30
C LEU A 16 -24.60 -7.35 0.49
N VAL A 17 -24.10 -6.11 0.60
CA VAL A 17 -22.88 -5.65 -0.06
C VAL A 17 -21.82 -5.34 1.00
N LEU A 18 -20.69 -6.05 0.95
CA LEU A 18 -19.55 -5.79 1.83
C LEU A 18 -18.64 -4.77 1.14
N ALA A 19 -18.52 -3.58 1.72
CA ALA A 19 -17.68 -2.52 1.19
C ALA A 19 -16.34 -2.49 1.94
N ALA A 20 -15.23 -2.74 1.25
CA ALA A 20 -13.89 -2.66 1.82
C ALA A 20 -13.05 -1.58 1.11
N HIS A 21 -11.91 -1.22 1.69
CA HIS A 21 -11.07 -0.17 1.10
C HIS A 21 -10.39 -0.65 -0.20
N GLY A 22 -10.11 -1.96 -0.29
CA GLY A 22 -9.29 -2.56 -1.34
C GLY A 22 -7.79 -2.36 -1.10
N ASP A 23 -7.01 -3.34 -1.54
CA ASP A 23 -5.57 -3.36 -1.28
C ASP A 23 -4.78 -2.40 -2.19
N ARG A 24 -3.71 -1.80 -1.65
CA ARG A 24 -2.76 -0.92 -2.35
C ARG A 24 -1.50 -1.70 -2.74
N GLY A 25 -1.67 -2.85 -3.37
CA GLY A 25 -0.61 -3.65 -4.02
C GLY A 25 0.05 -4.76 -3.19
N GLY A 26 -0.68 -5.81 -2.82
CA GLY A 26 -0.18 -7.06 -2.22
C GLY A 26 -0.36 -8.31 -3.10
N ALA A 27 0.20 -9.46 -2.68
CA ALA A 27 0.11 -10.74 -3.41
C ALA A 27 -1.21 -11.51 -3.21
N VAL A 28 -2.05 -11.05 -2.27
CA VAL A 28 -3.29 -11.68 -1.79
C VAL A 28 -4.40 -10.65 -1.98
N TYR A 29 -5.11 -10.72 -3.10
CA TYR A 29 -6.05 -9.69 -3.56
C TYR A 29 -7.40 -9.86 -2.88
N ASN A 30 -7.70 -9.03 -1.88
CA ASN A 30 -9.01 -8.98 -1.24
C ASN A 30 -9.50 -10.33 -0.66
N ASP A 31 -8.64 -11.35 -0.48
CA ASP A 31 -9.03 -12.70 -0.01
C ASP A 31 -9.83 -12.66 1.31
N GLY A 32 -9.51 -11.74 2.22
CA GLY A 32 -10.29 -11.56 3.45
C GLY A 32 -11.74 -11.13 3.17
N LEU A 33 -11.95 -10.20 2.24
CA LEU A 33 -13.28 -9.79 1.78
C LEU A 33 -13.98 -10.96 1.09
N GLU A 34 -13.30 -11.63 0.16
CA GLU A 34 -13.86 -12.76 -0.59
C GLU A 34 -14.23 -13.93 0.34
N ALA A 35 -13.41 -14.22 1.35
CA ALA A 35 -13.69 -15.24 2.35
C ALA A 35 -14.96 -14.91 3.15
N HIS A 36 -15.15 -13.65 3.56
CA HIS A 36 -16.38 -13.23 4.24
C HIS A 36 -17.60 -13.30 3.33
N VAL A 37 -17.47 -12.87 2.07
CA VAL A 37 -18.53 -12.99 1.06
C VAL A 37 -18.92 -14.45 0.86
N ALA A 38 -17.94 -15.34 0.68
CA ALA A 38 -18.16 -16.77 0.50
C ALA A 38 -18.82 -17.39 1.74
N ALA A 39 -18.35 -17.06 2.94
CA ALA A 39 -18.93 -17.55 4.20
C ALA A 39 -20.39 -17.11 4.37
N LEU A 40 -20.70 -15.83 4.11
CA LEU A 40 -22.06 -15.29 4.17
C LEU A 40 -22.97 -15.90 3.09
N ALA A 41 -22.46 -16.07 1.87
CA ALA A 41 -23.20 -16.73 0.78
C ALA A 41 -23.51 -18.19 1.14
N ALA A 42 -22.57 -18.92 1.74
CA ALA A 42 -22.75 -20.30 2.18
C ALA A 42 -23.82 -20.45 3.27
N MET A 43 -24.07 -19.42 4.08
CA MET A 43 -25.18 -19.42 5.04
C MET A 43 -26.56 -19.43 4.35
N ASN A 44 -26.62 -19.05 3.07
CA ASN A 44 -27.84 -19.03 2.24
C ASN A 44 -29.01 -18.27 2.89
N ARG A 45 -28.72 -17.11 3.51
CA ARG A 45 -29.71 -16.28 4.22
C ARG A 45 -30.21 -15.11 3.38
N PHE A 46 -29.32 -14.52 2.58
CA PHE A 46 -29.59 -13.35 1.73
C PHE A 46 -30.04 -13.76 0.31
N ALA A 47 -30.65 -12.82 -0.42
CA ALA A 47 -30.92 -12.95 -1.86
C ALA A 47 -29.62 -12.95 -2.66
N CYS A 48 -28.72 -12.05 -2.29
CA CYS A 48 -27.38 -11.92 -2.87
C CYS A 48 -26.39 -11.46 -1.79
N VAL A 49 -25.17 -11.96 -1.86
CA VAL A 49 -24.02 -11.41 -1.14
C VAL A 49 -22.95 -11.04 -2.16
N ALA A 50 -22.52 -9.79 -2.13
CA ALA A 50 -21.45 -9.29 -2.99
C ALA A 50 -20.41 -8.54 -2.16
N GLY A 51 -19.15 -8.58 -2.59
CA GLY A 51 -18.07 -7.79 -2.02
C GLY A 51 -17.55 -6.82 -3.07
N GLY A 52 -17.29 -5.59 -2.66
CA GLY A 52 -16.74 -4.56 -3.53
C GLY A 52 -15.73 -3.70 -2.78
N VAL A 53 -14.73 -3.22 -3.50
CA VAL A 53 -13.69 -2.36 -2.95
C VAL A 53 -13.77 -0.93 -3.48
N LEU A 54 -13.38 0.02 -2.64
CA LEU A 54 -13.25 1.42 -3.06
C LEU A 54 -12.13 1.58 -4.10
N ASN A 55 -11.03 0.85 -3.96
CA ASN A 55 -9.92 0.90 -4.90
C ASN A 55 -9.53 -0.52 -5.32
N GLY A 56 -9.62 -0.82 -6.61
CA GLY A 56 -9.30 -2.13 -7.17
C GLY A 56 -10.54 -2.90 -7.64
N THR A 57 -10.40 -4.23 -7.74
CA THR A 57 -11.46 -5.13 -8.20
C THR A 57 -11.68 -6.28 -7.21
N PRO A 58 -12.91 -6.80 -7.07
CA PRO A 58 -14.16 -6.32 -7.66
C PRO A 58 -14.55 -4.93 -7.13
N SER A 59 -15.04 -4.03 -7.98
CA SER A 59 -15.35 -2.65 -7.57
C SER A 59 -16.62 -2.59 -6.71
N LEU A 60 -16.75 -1.52 -5.90
CA LEU A 60 -17.99 -1.25 -5.17
C LEU A 60 -19.20 -1.16 -6.12
N GLU A 61 -19.03 -0.51 -7.26
CA GLU A 61 -20.09 -0.32 -8.26
C GLU A 61 -20.56 -1.65 -8.84
N ASP A 62 -19.63 -2.56 -9.17
CA ASP A 62 -19.97 -3.90 -9.65
C ASP A 62 -20.75 -4.69 -8.59
N ALA A 63 -20.35 -4.57 -7.32
CA ALA A 63 -21.03 -5.24 -6.21
C ALA A 63 -22.45 -4.71 -5.99
N LEU A 64 -22.64 -3.38 -6.07
CA LEU A 64 -23.96 -2.73 -5.98
C LEU A 64 -24.86 -3.10 -7.17
N ALA A 65 -24.32 -3.09 -8.39
CA ALA A 65 -25.06 -3.50 -9.58
C ALA A 65 -25.52 -4.96 -9.50
N ARG A 66 -24.65 -5.87 -9.02
CA ARG A 66 -25.00 -7.28 -8.80
C ARG A 66 -26.08 -7.43 -7.72
N ALA A 67 -26.01 -6.63 -6.66
CA ALA A 67 -27.04 -6.61 -5.62
C ALA A 67 -28.41 -6.16 -6.19
N GLU A 68 -28.45 -5.10 -7.00
CA GLU A 68 -29.69 -4.64 -7.65
C GLU A 68 -30.27 -5.69 -8.61
N GLN A 69 -29.41 -6.36 -9.39
CA GLN A 69 -29.81 -7.41 -10.34
C GLN A 69 -30.37 -8.67 -9.66
N SER A 70 -30.12 -8.86 -8.35
CA SER A 70 -30.63 -10.01 -7.62
C SER A 70 -32.15 -10.00 -7.39
N GLY A 71 -32.80 -8.84 -7.61
CA GLY A 71 -34.24 -8.67 -7.37
C GLY A 71 -34.60 -8.55 -5.89
N ALA A 72 -33.63 -8.24 -5.03
CA ALA A 72 -33.86 -7.93 -3.62
C ALA A 72 -34.69 -6.65 -3.44
N ASP A 73 -35.51 -6.61 -2.40
CA ASP A 73 -36.34 -5.45 -2.03
C ASP A 73 -35.52 -4.38 -1.29
N TRP A 74 -34.40 -4.77 -0.65
CA TRP A 74 -33.52 -3.88 0.09
C TRP A 74 -32.04 -4.27 -0.11
N ILE A 75 -31.18 -3.29 -0.34
CA ILE A 75 -29.73 -3.43 -0.33
C ILE A 75 -29.17 -2.89 0.99
N LEU A 76 -28.46 -3.73 1.74
CA LEU A 76 -27.69 -3.31 2.91
C LEU A 76 -26.20 -3.30 2.58
N VAL A 77 -25.54 -2.16 2.78
CA VAL A 77 -24.11 -2.00 2.57
C VAL A 77 -23.40 -2.05 3.92
N TYR A 78 -22.57 -3.06 4.15
CA TYR A 78 -21.80 -3.23 5.37
C TYR A 78 -20.34 -2.76 5.17
N PRO A 79 -19.90 -1.67 5.83
CA PRO A 79 -18.53 -1.18 5.69
C PRO A 79 -17.53 -1.99 6.54
N LEU A 80 -16.58 -2.67 5.89
CA LEU A 80 -15.40 -3.28 6.52
C LEU A 80 -14.33 -2.21 6.82
N PHE A 81 -14.71 -1.12 7.47
CA PHE A 81 -13.82 -0.04 7.89
C PHE A 81 -13.61 -0.04 9.40
N MET A 82 -12.44 0.39 9.86
CA MET A 82 -12.09 0.39 11.29
C MET A 82 -12.54 1.66 12.04
N SER A 83 -13.05 2.66 11.32
CA SER A 83 -13.54 3.92 11.88
C SER A 83 -14.69 4.46 11.03
N ASP A 84 -15.39 5.46 11.58
CA ASP A 84 -16.42 6.28 10.94
C ASP A 84 -15.84 7.54 10.27
N GLY A 85 -14.53 7.57 10.00
CA GLY A 85 -13.87 8.71 9.37
C GLY A 85 -14.25 8.93 7.90
N TYR A 86 -13.49 9.78 7.21
CA TYR A 86 -13.72 10.22 5.82
C TYR A 86 -14.28 9.16 4.86
N PHE A 87 -13.74 7.94 4.86
CA PHE A 87 -14.24 6.88 3.97
C PHE A 87 -15.64 6.37 4.31
N ALA A 88 -15.94 6.21 5.60
CA ALA A 88 -17.24 5.74 6.05
C ALA A 88 -18.29 6.85 6.02
N GLY A 89 -17.88 8.08 6.35
CA GLY A 89 -18.78 9.24 6.48
C GLY A 89 -19.03 10.01 5.18
N GLU A 90 -18.11 9.98 4.21
CA GLU A 90 -18.22 10.77 2.98
C GLU A 90 -18.10 9.88 1.73
N VAL A 91 -16.95 9.21 1.53
CA VAL A 91 -16.66 8.50 0.26
C VAL A 91 -17.65 7.38 -0.04
N LEU A 92 -17.94 6.53 0.95
CA LEU A 92 -18.86 5.41 0.74
C LEU A 92 -20.29 5.90 0.50
N PRO A 93 -20.89 6.80 1.32
CA PRO A 93 -22.17 7.42 1.02
C PRO A 93 -22.24 8.06 -0.37
N ASP A 94 -21.24 8.84 -0.77
CA ASP A 94 -21.21 9.51 -2.07
C ASP A 94 -21.24 8.51 -3.23
N ARG A 95 -20.46 7.42 -3.13
CA ARG A 95 -20.42 6.40 -4.18
C ARG A 95 -21.68 5.55 -4.25
N VAL A 96 -22.24 5.19 -3.10
CA VAL A 96 -23.54 4.51 -3.05
C VAL A 96 -24.64 5.41 -3.64
N GLY A 97 -24.63 6.70 -3.32
CA GLY A 97 -25.56 7.68 -3.91
C GLY A 97 -25.36 7.87 -5.42
N ALA A 98 -24.11 7.91 -5.89
CA ALA A 98 -23.78 8.04 -7.30
C ALA A 98 -24.22 6.82 -8.14
N ALA A 99 -24.36 5.65 -7.54
CA ALA A 99 -24.86 4.44 -8.20
C ALA A 99 -26.34 4.54 -8.61
N LYS A 100 -27.11 5.48 -8.04
CA LYS A 100 -28.52 5.75 -8.39
C LYS A 100 -29.40 4.49 -8.44
N LEU A 101 -29.22 3.61 -7.46
CA LEU A 101 -29.95 2.34 -7.34
C LEU A 101 -31.44 2.60 -7.17
N ARG A 102 -32.28 1.76 -7.78
CA ARG A 102 -33.76 1.88 -7.68
C ARG A 102 -34.30 1.21 -6.42
N VAL A 103 -33.51 0.32 -5.84
CA VAL A 103 -33.83 -0.43 -4.63
C VAL A 103 -33.43 0.40 -3.41
N LEU A 104 -34.26 0.35 -2.35
CA LEU A 104 -33.93 0.99 -1.07
C LEU A 104 -32.53 0.53 -0.65
N THR A 105 -31.67 1.47 -0.24
CA THR A 105 -30.28 1.16 0.10
C THR A 105 -29.90 1.85 1.40
N SER A 106 -29.33 1.09 2.34
CA SER A 106 -28.89 1.62 3.63
C SER A 106 -27.46 1.20 3.94
N ILE A 107 -26.67 2.13 4.47
CA ILE A 107 -25.29 1.87 4.90
C ILE A 107 -25.31 1.55 6.39
N LEU A 108 -24.80 0.38 6.75
CA LEU A 108 -24.73 -0.08 8.12
C LEU A 108 -23.52 0.53 8.85
N GLN A 109 -23.52 0.41 10.17
CA GLN A 109 -22.40 0.81 11.01
C GLN A 109 -21.11 0.06 10.62
N PRO A 110 -19.96 0.76 10.52
CA PRO A 110 -18.68 0.13 10.18
C PRO A 110 -18.21 -0.91 11.20
N LEU A 111 -17.45 -1.91 10.73
CA LEU A 111 -16.91 -2.99 11.57
C LEU A 111 -16.16 -2.49 12.82
N GLY A 112 -15.29 -1.49 12.68
CA GLY A 112 -14.51 -0.98 13.82
C GLY A 112 -15.31 -0.16 14.84
N GLN A 113 -16.57 0.15 14.54
CA GLN A 113 -17.49 0.77 15.49
C GLN A 113 -18.29 -0.27 16.28
N ASP A 114 -18.30 -1.54 15.85
CA ASP A 114 -19.00 -2.61 16.54
C ASP A 114 -18.17 -3.11 17.73
N SER A 115 -18.67 -2.90 18.96
CA SER A 115 -17.98 -3.34 20.19
C SER A 115 -17.76 -4.86 20.23
N ARG A 116 -18.60 -5.64 19.54
CA ARG A 116 -18.44 -7.10 19.45
C ARG A 116 -17.24 -7.48 18.59
N ALA A 117 -16.82 -6.64 17.64
CA ALA A 117 -15.61 -6.88 16.86
C ALA A 117 -14.36 -6.83 17.75
N ALA A 118 -14.32 -5.93 18.75
CA ALA A 118 -13.26 -5.93 19.74
C ALA A 118 -13.23 -7.25 20.53
N LEU A 119 -14.38 -7.80 20.93
CA LEU A 119 -14.44 -9.09 21.65
C LEU A 119 -13.91 -10.26 20.81
N LEU A 120 -14.18 -10.28 19.50
CA LEU A 120 -13.58 -11.26 18.59
C LEU A 120 -12.06 -11.09 18.48
N MET A 121 -11.55 -9.85 18.55
CA MET A 121 -10.10 -9.59 18.60
C MET A 121 -9.48 -10.14 19.89
N LEU A 122 -10.17 -10.00 21.03
CA LEU A 122 -9.75 -10.62 22.29
C LEU A 122 -9.76 -12.16 22.19
N GLU A 123 -10.74 -12.75 21.52
CA GLU A 123 -10.79 -14.20 21.26
C GLU A 123 -9.53 -14.67 20.50
N SER A 124 -9.17 -13.98 19.41
CA SER A 124 -7.91 -14.23 18.67
C SER A 124 -6.68 -14.09 19.56
N ALA A 125 -6.61 -13.05 20.38
CA ALA A 125 -5.48 -12.80 21.27
C ALA A 125 -5.32 -13.93 22.31
N LEU A 126 -6.41 -14.39 22.91
CA LEU A 126 -6.38 -15.50 23.87
C LEU A 126 -5.98 -16.83 23.21
N ARG A 127 -6.43 -17.06 21.98
CA ARG A 127 -6.02 -18.22 21.19
C ARG A 127 -4.51 -18.18 20.90
N ALA A 128 -3.99 -17.03 20.48
CA ALA A 128 -2.56 -16.84 20.24
C ALA A 128 -1.73 -17.01 21.51
N ALA A 129 -2.19 -16.46 22.64
CA ALA A 129 -1.56 -16.64 23.95
C ALA A 129 -1.44 -18.12 24.33
N LYS A 130 -2.56 -18.85 24.21
CA LYS A 130 -2.62 -20.28 24.52
C LYS A 130 -1.67 -21.09 23.62
N SER A 131 -1.70 -20.84 22.31
CA SER A 131 -0.82 -21.54 21.35
C SER A 131 0.67 -21.28 21.63
N ALA A 132 1.01 -20.13 22.18
CA ALA A 132 2.37 -19.77 22.54
C ALA A 132 2.76 -20.10 24.00
N GLY A 133 1.87 -20.72 24.78
CA GLY A 133 2.11 -21.02 26.20
C GLY A 133 2.28 -19.77 27.07
N LEU A 134 1.66 -18.65 26.68
CA LEU A 134 1.66 -17.40 27.46
C LEU A 134 0.45 -17.38 28.39
N ASP A 135 0.69 -17.07 29.66
CA ASP A 135 -0.37 -16.75 30.62
C ASP A 135 -0.85 -15.30 30.39
N PRO A 136 -2.13 -15.09 29.98
CA PRO A 136 -2.68 -13.74 29.81
C PRO A 136 -2.52 -12.89 31.06
N GLY A 137 -2.68 -13.44 32.26
CA GLY A 137 -2.58 -12.71 33.53
C GLY A 137 -1.18 -12.16 33.84
N GLN A 138 -0.17 -12.58 33.08
CA GLN A 138 1.22 -12.11 33.15
C GLN A 138 1.68 -11.41 31.86
N ALA A 139 0.79 -11.25 30.89
CA ALA A 139 1.09 -10.67 29.58
C ALA A 139 0.33 -9.36 29.34
N ARG A 140 0.93 -8.48 28.53
CA ARG A 140 0.26 -7.30 27.98
C ARG A 140 -0.51 -7.67 26.72
N LEU A 141 -1.73 -7.15 26.57
CA LEU A 141 -2.39 -7.06 25.27
C LEU A 141 -2.05 -5.71 24.63
N LEU A 142 -1.35 -5.74 23.50
CA LEU A 142 -1.04 -4.55 22.70
C LEU A 142 -1.98 -4.49 21.50
N VAL A 143 -2.96 -3.60 21.55
CA VAL A 143 -3.92 -3.37 20.46
C VAL A 143 -3.29 -2.40 19.46
N VAL A 144 -3.08 -2.86 18.23
CA VAL A 144 -2.37 -2.11 17.20
C VAL A 144 -3.32 -1.62 16.13
N GLY A 145 -3.37 -0.31 15.91
CA GLY A 145 -4.14 0.30 14.83
C GLY A 145 -3.24 0.99 13.81
N HIS A 146 -3.81 1.47 12.70
CA HIS A 146 -3.02 2.19 11.70
C HIS A 146 -2.58 3.57 12.20
N GLY A 147 -3.46 4.26 12.92
CA GLY A 147 -3.32 5.68 13.23
C GLY A 147 -3.67 6.56 12.02
N SER A 148 -3.38 7.86 12.12
CA SER A 148 -3.53 8.81 11.03
C SER A 148 -2.65 10.05 11.26
N LYS A 149 -1.92 10.48 10.22
CA LYS A 149 -1.12 11.72 10.24
C LYS A 149 -1.98 12.99 10.16
N ASN A 150 -3.22 12.88 9.65
CA ASN A 150 -4.07 14.01 9.28
C ASN A 150 -5.40 14.05 10.06
N GLY A 151 -5.49 13.38 11.22
CA GLY A 151 -6.70 13.35 12.04
C GLY A 151 -6.67 12.24 13.10
N THR A 152 -7.54 12.32 14.10
CA THR A 152 -7.49 11.45 15.30
C THR A 152 -8.49 10.29 15.28
N ALA A 153 -9.44 10.26 14.34
CA ALA A 153 -10.55 9.31 14.34
C ALA A 153 -10.11 7.83 14.33
N ASN A 154 -9.08 7.48 13.55
CA ASN A 154 -8.57 6.11 13.46
C ASN A 154 -7.90 5.66 14.76
N ALA A 155 -7.09 6.54 15.38
CA ALA A 155 -6.47 6.25 16.66
C ALA A 155 -7.52 6.15 17.77
N GLU A 156 -8.50 7.06 17.78
CA GLU A 156 -9.54 7.05 18.81
C GLU A 156 -10.43 5.81 18.69
N SER A 157 -10.71 5.33 17.48
CA SER A 157 -11.43 4.05 17.30
C SER A 157 -10.67 2.87 17.91
N THR A 158 -9.36 2.81 17.70
CA THR A 158 -8.50 1.77 18.29
C THR A 158 -8.46 1.89 19.81
N ARG A 159 -8.34 3.10 20.36
CA ARG A 159 -8.38 3.35 21.81
C ARG A 159 -9.71 2.98 22.41
N ARG A 160 -10.82 3.30 21.74
CA ARG A 160 -12.17 2.90 22.15
C ARG A 160 -12.33 1.38 22.17
N ALA A 161 -11.85 0.68 21.14
CA ALA A 161 -11.83 -0.78 21.12
C ALA A 161 -11.04 -1.35 22.30
N ALA A 162 -9.83 -0.84 22.55
CA ALA A 162 -9.00 -1.26 23.68
C ALA A 162 -9.67 -1.00 25.05
N ARG A 163 -10.29 0.17 25.24
CA ARG A 163 -11.06 0.48 26.45
C ARG A 163 -12.26 -0.46 26.62
N GLY A 164 -12.97 -0.77 25.54
CA GLY A 164 -14.08 -1.72 25.53
C GLY A 164 -13.68 -3.14 25.92
N LEU A 165 -12.41 -3.51 25.76
CA LEU A 165 -11.88 -4.81 26.17
C LEU A 165 -11.54 -4.91 27.65
N ALA A 166 -11.27 -3.79 28.33
CA ALA A 166 -10.79 -3.79 29.71
C ALA A 166 -11.67 -4.61 30.68
N PRO A 167 -13.02 -4.57 30.62
CA PRO A 167 -13.87 -5.37 31.51
C PRO A 167 -13.86 -6.88 31.23
N HIS A 168 -13.43 -7.30 30.04
CA HIS A 168 -13.52 -8.68 29.56
C HIS A 168 -12.16 -9.38 29.46
N SER A 169 -11.08 -8.61 29.51
CA SER A 169 -9.73 -9.07 29.25
C SER A 169 -9.08 -9.68 30.49
N PRO A 170 -8.56 -10.92 30.42
CA PRO A 170 -7.74 -11.49 31.47
C PRO A 170 -6.28 -11.04 31.38
N PHE A 171 -5.92 -10.16 30.45
CA PHE A 171 -4.55 -9.67 30.32
C PHE A 171 -4.17 -8.72 31.44
N ALA A 172 -2.92 -8.79 31.91
CA ALA A 172 -2.41 -7.95 33.00
C ALA A 172 -2.56 -6.44 32.73
N ARG A 173 -2.56 -6.06 31.45
CA ARG A 173 -2.78 -4.69 30.97
C ARG A 173 -3.16 -4.69 29.50
N ILE A 174 -3.85 -3.64 29.09
CA ILE A 174 -4.18 -3.35 27.69
C ILE A 174 -3.57 -2.00 27.34
N GLU A 175 -2.79 -1.96 26.27
CA GLU A 175 -2.18 -0.75 25.74
C GLU A 175 -2.48 -0.64 24.24
N THR A 176 -2.41 0.57 23.70
CA THR A 176 -2.55 0.82 22.26
C THR A 176 -1.24 1.28 21.66
N ALA A 177 -0.96 0.90 20.42
CA ALA A 177 0.12 1.46 19.61
C ALA A 177 -0.31 1.61 18.14
N PHE A 178 0.42 2.43 17.40
CA PHE A 178 0.08 2.78 16.01
C PHE A 178 1.27 2.67 15.07
N LEU A 179 0.98 2.44 13.79
CA LEU A 179 2.00 2.39 12.74
C LEU A 179 2.42 3.80 12.29
N GLU A 180 1.47 4.73 12.19
CA GLU A 180 1.68 6.04 11.57
C GLU A 180 1.76 7.22 12.56
N GLU A 181 1.50 6.98 13.85
CA GLU A 181 1.56 8.01 14.90
C GLU A 181 2.01 7.44 16.25
N ALA A 182 2.29 8.33 17.21
CA ALA A 182 2.67 7.91 18.56
C ALA A 182 1.44 7.46 19.40
N PRO A 183 1.61 6.50 20.32
CA PRO A 183 2.82 5.70 20.56
C PRO A 183 3.06 4.69 19.43
N PHE A 184 4.28 4.69 18.88
CA PHE A 184 4.62 3.83 17.74
C PHE A 184 4.76 2.36 18.16
N VAL A 185 4.33 1.42 17.30
CA VAL A 185 4.44 -0.03 17.56
C VAL A 185 5.87 -0.46 17.90
N ALA A 186 6.86 0.02 17.14
CA ALA A 186 8.26 -0.33 17.36
C ALA A 186 8.76 0.11 18.76
N GLU A 187 8.39 1.31 19.20
CA GLU A 187 8.73 1.84 20.51
C GLU A 187 7.99 1.12 21.64
N ALA A 188 6.70 0.86 21.46
CA ALA A 188 5.88 0.15 22.43
C ALA A 188 6.38 -1.28 22.67
N LEU A 189 6.96 -1.92 21.67
CA LEU A 189 7.59 -3.23 21.77
C LEU A 189 8.98 -3.15 22.41
N SER A 190 9.83 -2.20 22.02
CA SER A 190 11.20 -2.09 22.54
C SER A 190 11.27 -1.63 24.00
N HIS A 191 10.31 -0.80 24.45
CA HIS A 191 10.27 -0.28 25.81
C HIS A 191 9.60 -1.20 26.83
N TYR A 192 9.20 -2.41 26.43
CA TYR A 192 8.51 -3.36 27.31
C TYR A 192 9.25 -4.70 27.37
N SER A 193 9.73 -5.05 28.56
CA SER A 193 10.49 -6.30 28.80
C SER A 193 9.61 -7.51 29.11
N GLY A 194 8.30 -7.33 29.32
CA GLY A 194 7.37 -8.40 29.62
C GLY A 194 6.86 -9.14 28.37
N LYS A 195 6.03 -10.16 28.59
CA LYS A 195 5.37 -10.92 27.51
C LYS A 195 4.22 -10.11 26.90
N SER A 196 4.13 -10.06 25.58
CA SER A 196 3.06 -9.36 24.87
C SER A 196 2.27 -10.28 23.94
N VAL A 197 0.97 -10.07 23.85
CA VAL A 197 0.14 -10.51 22.74
C VAL A 197 -0.25 -9.27 21.95
N VAL A 198 0.11 -9.24 20.68
CA VAL A 198 -0.16 -8.11 19.79
C VAL A 198 -1.38 -8.45 18.95
N ALA A 199 -2.42 -7.62 19.01
CA ALA A 199 -3.67 -7.83 18.29
C ALA A 199 -3.91 -6.69 17.30
N GLY A 200 -4.10 -7.01 16.03
CA GLY A 200 -4.25 -6.01 14.97
C GLY A 200 -5.71 -5.55 14.81
N PHE A 201 -5.97 -4.28 15.05
CA PHE A 201 -7.24 -3.61 14.78
C PHE A 201 -7.28 -3.08 13.33
N PHE A 202 -7.26 -4.02 12.38
CA PHE A 202 -7.28 -3.77 10.94
C PHE A 202 -8.37 -4.58 10.26
N SER A 203 -8.94 -4.05 9.17
CA SER A 203 -9.98 -4.74 8.39
C SER A 203 -9.45 -5.82 7.45
N SER A 204 -8.14 -5.89 7.22
CA SER A 204 -7.48 -6.96 6.49
C SER A 204 -6.04 -7.14 6.96
N GLU A 205 -5.41 -8.25 6.58
CA GLU A 205 -3.97 -8.47 6.76
C GLU A 205 -3.09 -7.74 5.74
N GLY A 206 -3.67 -6.85 4.92
CA GLY A 206 -2.95 -6.12 3.86
C GLY A 206 -1.59 -5.61 4.32
N MET A 207 -0.66 -5.42 3.39
CA MET A 207 0.81 -5.27 3.54
C MET A 207 1.37 -4.81 4.92
N HIS A 208 0.72 -3.87 5.60
CA HIS A 208 1.10 -3.37 6.93
C HIS A 208 0.79 -4.32 8.11
N ALA A 209 -0.37 -4.96 8.16
CA ALA A 209 -0.76 -5.79 9.30
C ALA A 209 -0.09 -7.18 9.25
N GLY A 210 0.04 -7.77 8.06
CA GLY A 210 0.64 -9.10 7.87
C GLY A 210 2.18 -9.14 7.90
N LEU A 211 2.86 -8.02 7.59
CA LEU A 211 4.32 -7.97 7.49
C LEU A 211 4.97 -7.05 8.52
N ASP A 212 4.48 -5.82 8.69
CA ASP A 212 5.17 -4.81 9.49
C ASP A 212 5.11 -5.13 10.99
N ILE A 213 4.00 -5.69 11.49
CA ILE A 213 3.88 -6.08 12.90
C ILE A 213 4.78 -7.29 13.24
N PRO A 214 4.72 -8.42 12.49
CA PRO A 214 5.68 -9.51 12.69
C PRO A 214 7.14 -9.06 12.53
N ALA A 215 7.42 -8.15 11.59
CA ALA A 215 8.75 -7.57 11.45
C ALA A 215 9.14 -6.73 12.67
N ALA A 216 8.26 -5.87 13.20
CA ALA A 216 8.52 -5.05 14.38
C ALA A 216 8.77 -5.92 15.64
N ILE A 217 8.02 -7.01 15.80
CA ILE A 217 8.25 -8.00 16.87
C ILE A 217 9.64 -8.61 16.73
N ARG A 218 10.00 -9.07 15.53
CA ARG A 218 11.31 -9.68 15.25
C ARG A 218 12.47 -8.71 15.48
N HIS A 219 12.34 -7.46 15.04
CA HIS A 219 13.37 -6.43 15.16
C HIS A 219 13.56 -5.91 16.58
N SER A 220 12.48 -5.79 17.35
CA SER A 220 12.55 -5.35 18.75
C SER A 220 13.14 -6.42 19.68
N GLY A 221 13.09 -7.71 19.28
CA GLY A 221 13.46 -8.82 20.16
C GLY A 221 12.48 -9.01 21.32
N ALA A 222 11.31 -8.35 21.28
CA ALA A 222 10.31 -8.45 22.32
C ALA A 222 9.75 -9.87 22.42
N ALA A 223 9.47 -10.33 23.64
CA ALA A 223 8.76 -11.58 23.89
C ALA A 223 7.27 -11.42 23.53
N ALA A 224 6.98 -11.33 22.23
CA ALA A 224 5.66 -10.99 21.72
C ALA A 224 5.16 -11.99 20.67
N VAL A 225 3.85 -12.22 20.66
CA VAL A 225 3.19 -13.07 19.64
C VAL A 225 2.13 -12.25 18.94
N TYR A 226 1.98 -12.43 17.63
CA TYR A 226 0.98 -11.74 16.84
C TYR A 226 -0.28 -12.59 16.70
N ALA A 227 -1.43 -12.01 17.01
CA ALA A 227 -2.74 -12.64 16.94
C ALA A 227 -3.46 -12.43 15.59
N GLY A 228 -2.83 -11.72 14.65
CA GLY A 228 -3.41 -11.38 13.35
C GLY A 228 -4.29 -10.13 13.38
N ALA A 229 -4.84 -9.79 12.21
CA ALA A 229 -5.81 -8.71 12.04
C ALA A 229 -7.23 -9.18 12.34
N ILE A 230 -8.01 -8.34 13.04
CA ILE A 230 -9.42 -8.65 13.36
C ILE A 230 -10.26 -8.90 12.11
N GLY A 231 -9.96 -8.20 11.02
CA GLY A 231 -10.63 -8.34 9.74
C GLY A 231 -10.59 -9.74 9.11
N LEU A 232 -9.73 -10.65 9.58
CA LEU A 232 -9.71 -12.05 9.12
C LEU A 232 -10.41 -13.02 10.07
N HIS A 233 -11.03 -12.53 11.15
CA HIS A 233 -11.65 -13.40 12.13
C HIS A 233 -12.84 -14.16 11.52
N SER A 234 -12.81 -15.49 11.61
CA SER A 234 -13.82 -16.41 11.05
C SER A 234 -15.28 -16.15 11.49
N ARG A 235 -15.47 -15.44 12.61
CA ARG A 235 -16.80 -15.08 13.16
C ARG A 235 -17.32 -13.69 12.75
N ILE A 236 -16.59 -12.93 11.93
CA ILE A 236 -17.10 -11.68 11.35
C ILE A 236 -18.42 -11.88 10.59
N PRO A 237 -18.61 -12.94 9.78
CA PRO A 237 -19.89 -13.21 9.13
C PRO A 237 -21.09 -13.28 10.09
N GLU A 238 -20.91 -13.86 11.29
CA GLU A 238 -21.96 -13.92 12.32
C GLU A 238 -22.29 -12.53 12.88
N LEU A 239 -21.27 -11.70 13.06
CA LEU A 239 -21.41 -10.32 13.49
C LEU A 239 -22.14 -9.48 12.45
N ILE A 240 -21.81 -9.63 11.17
CA ILE A 240 -22.49 -8.95 10.05
C ILE A 240 -23.97 -9.34 10.02
N VAL A 241 -24.27 -10.63 10.14
CA VAL A 241 -25.65 -11.13 10.24
C VAL A 241 -26.41 -10.46 11.39
N SER A 242 -25.78 -10.37 12.56
CA SER A 242 -26.41 -9.75 13.73
C SER A 242 -26.61 -8.24 13.54
N SER A 243 -25.72 -7.57 12.82
CA SER A 243 -25.90 -6.15 12.45
C SER A 243 -27.03 -5.95 11.45
N VAL A 244 -27.24 -6.88 10.52
CA VAL A 244 -28.39 -6.87 9.62
C VAL A 244 -29.70 -7.02 10.42
N HIS A 245 -29.78 -7.98 11.34
CA HIS A 245 -30.98 -8.15 12.18
C HIS A 245 -31.33 -6.89 12.96
N ARG A 246 -30.34 -6.24 13.55
CA ARG A 246 -30.57 -4.98 14.26
C ARG A 246 -31.14 -3.90 13.35
N ALA A 247 -30.64 -3.79 12.11
CA ALA A 247 -31.17 -2.83 11.13
C ALA A 247 -32.61 -3.14 10.68
N LEU A 248 -33.05 -4.40 10.79
CA LEU A 248 -34.43 -4.81 10.51
C LEU A 248 -35.39 -4.54 11.68
N GLU A 249 -34.88 -4.62 12.91
CA GLU A 249 -35.63 -4.33 14.13
C GLU A 249 -35.77 -2.83 14.41
N GLU A 250 -34.76 -2.04 14.01
CA GLU A 250 -34.73 -0.58 14.10
C GLU A 250 -34.69 0.05 12.69
N PRO A 251 -35.77 -0.02 11.89
CA PRO A 251 -35.80 0.68 10.61
C PRO A 251 -35.72 2.19 10.88
N ASP A 252 -34.58 2.78 10.53
CA ASP A 252 -34.26 4.19 10.74
C ASP A 252 -35.41 5.09 10.23
N THR A 253 -36.16 5.67 11.16
CA THR A 253 -37.11 6.74 10.88
C THR A 253 -36.29 7.97 10.54
N GLY A 254 -36.05 8.19 9.24
CA GLY A 254 -35.26 9.31 8.74
C GLY A 254 -35.54 10.63 9.47
N ALA A 255 -34.63 11.02 10.35
CA ALA A 255 -34.55 12.33 10.95
C ALA A 255 -33.08 12.58 11.27
N GLY A 256 -32.47 13.51 10.52
CA GLY A 256 -31.12 13.98 10.80
C GLY A 256 -31.03 14.45 12.24
N THR A 257 -30.23 13.77 13.05
CA THR A 257 -29.81 14.29 14.35
C THR A 257 -28.58 15.15 14.12
N GLU A 258 -28.79 16.46 14.20
CA GLU A 258 -27.73 17.44 14.45
C GLU A 258 -26.80 16.96 15.57
N PRO A 259 -25.48 17.19 15.49
CA PRO A 259 -24.58 16.84 16.57
C PRO A 259 -24.90 17.72 17.79
N GLU A 260 -25.31 17.10 18.89
CA GLU A 260 -25.46 17.75 20.19
C GLU A 260 -24.14 18.46 20.56
N ARG A 261 -24.20 19.81 20.60
CA ARG A 261 -23.17 20.65 21.19
C ARG A 261 -23.27 20.53 22.72
N GLY A 262 -22.42 19.71 23.32
CA GLY A 262 -22.14 19.75 24.76
C GLY A 262 -21.46 21.07 25.18
N PRO A 263 -21.68 21.56 26.40
CA PRO A 263 -21.34 22.93 26.79
C PRO A 263 -19.83 23.14 26.93
N ALA A 264 -19.39 24.31 26.47
CA ALA A 264 -18.01 24.80 26.56
C ALA A 264 -17.50 24.83 28.01
N ALA A 265 -16.33 24.26 28.26
CA ALA A 265 -15.59 24.41 29.50
C ALA A 265 -14.89 25.79 29.55
N PRO A 266 -14.83 26.47 30.70
CA PRO A 266 -14.31 27.83 30.82
C PRO A 266 -12.78 27.91 30.83
N ALA A 267 -12.27 29.03 30.32
CA ALA A 267 -10.87 29.39 30.25
C ALA A 267 -10.29 29.93 31.58
N GLY A 268 -9.00 29.69 31.80
CA GLY A 268 -8.13 30.25 32.86
C GLY A 268 -7.33 29.12 33.54
N ALA A 269 -6.02 29.18 33.81
CA ALA A 269 -5.00 30.24 33.81
C ALA A 269 -3.59 29.56 33.68
N PRO A 270 -2.45 30.31 33.69
CA PRO A 270 -1.21 29.92 33.02
C PRO A 270 -0.24 29.05 33.84
N MET A 271 0.54 28.22 33.13
CA MET A 271 1.69 27.48 33.65
C MET A 271 2.96 28.37 33.75
N PRO A 272 3.81 28.22 34.77
CA PRO A 272 5.03 29.00 34.94
C PRO A 272 6.21 28.44 34.09
N PRO A 273 7.26 29.25 33.84
CA PRO A 273 8.36 28.86 32.97
C PRO A 273 9.40 28.02 33.74
N HIS A 274 9.82 26.89 33.17
CA HIS A 274 11.02 26.20 33.62
C HIS A 274 12.22 26.52 32.74
N ALA A 275 13.27 26.97 33.42
CA ALA A 275 14.50 27.54 32.93
C ALA A 275 15.38 26.55 32.17
N ALA A 276 16.10 27.09 31.20
CA ALA A 276 17.23 26.48 30.54
C ALA A 276 18.36 26.19 31.54
N ALA A 277 18.87 24.96 31.53
CA ALA A 277 20.14 24.62 32.15
C ALA A 277 21.11 24.19 31.04
N ASP A 278 21.98 25.13 30.73
CA ASP A 278 23.20 24.99 29.92
C ASP A 278 24.11 23.94 30.58
N ASN A 279 24.56 22.93 29.84
CA ASN A 279 25.66 22.07 30.28
C ASN A 279 26.46 21.57 29.09
N ARG A 280 27.44 22.38 28.67
CA ARG A 280 28.60 21.92 27.90
C ARG A 280 29.62 21.29 28.84
N PRO A 281 30.32 20.23 28.38
CA PRO A 281 31.73 20.10 28.68
C PRO A 281 32.61 20.27 27.44
N LYS A 282 33.87 20.60 27.72
CA LYS A 282 34.88 21.18 26.85
C LYS A 282 35.52 20.17 25.88
N ALA A 283 35.98 20.70 24.76
CA ALA A 283 36.87 20.02 23.81
C ALA A 283 38.32 19.94 24.33
N GLY A 284 39.03 18.88 23.91
CA GLY A 284 40.48 18.68 24.02
C GLY A 284 40.93 17.49 23.14
N PRO A 285 42.19 17.44 22.67
CA PRO A 285 42.49 17.20 21.24
C PRO A 285 43.09 15.83 20.85
N GLN A 286 42.84 15.49 19.57
CA GLN A 286 43.65 14.76 18.55
C GLN A 286 44.35 13.40 18.84
N ALA A 287 43.92 12.41 18.04
CA ALA A 287 44.65 11.43 17.20
C ALA A 287 45.88 10.66 17.73
N HIS A 288 45.84 9.32 17.63
CA HIS A 288 46.71 8.52 16.74
C HIS A 288 46.38 7.01 16.73
N ASP A 289 46.46 6.46 15.52
CA ASP A 289 46.78 5.08 15.10
C ASP A 289 45.86 3.88 15.39
N SER A 290 45.34 3.32 14.29
CA SER A 290 45.00 1.89 14.16
C SER A 290 45.47 1.40 12.78
N PRO A 291 46.00 0.16 12.67
CA PRO A 291 46.74 -0.27 11.49
C PRO A 291 45.83 -0.67 10.34
N SER A 292 46.29 -0.31 9.14
CA SER A 292 45.72 -0.60 7.83
C SER A 292 45.41 -2.08 7.59
N ARG A 293 44.14 -2.39 7.28
CA ARG A 293 43.75 -3.66 6.63
C ARG A 293 43.14 -3.38 5.25
N ARG A 294 44.03 -3.50 4.26
CA ARG A 294 43.87 -3.75 2.82
C ARG A 294 42.47 -3.57 2.21
N THR A 295 42.37 -2.56 1.35
CA THR A 295 41.28 -2.30 0.41
C THR A 295 41.22 -3.37 -0.68
N ALA A 296 40.08 -4.05 -0.80
CA ALA A 296 39.68 -4.76 -2.01
C ALA A 296 38.82 -3.80 -2.87
N GLY A 297 39.13 -3.74 -4.17
CA GLY A 297 38.64 -2.72 -5.09
C GLY A 297 37.11 -2.60 -5.20
N GLY A 298 36.65 -1.35 -5.29
CA GLY A 298 35.24 -0.99 -5.48
C GLY A 298 34.74 -1.34 -6.88
N GLY A 299 34.13 -2.52 -7.01
CA GLY A 299 33.14 -2.78 -8.06
C GLY A 299 31.78 -2.29 -7.57
N THR A 300 31.10 -1.43 -8.33
CA THR A 300 29.72 -1.04 -8.04
C THR A 300 28.83 -2.29 -8.07
N SER A 301 28.12 -2.57 -6.97
CA SER A 301 27.28 -3.77 -6.87
C SER A 301 26.22 -3.79 -7.99
N PRO A 302 26.09 -4.89 -8.77
CA PRO A 302 25.17 -4.99 -9.90
C PRO A 302 23.70 -4.79 -9.49
N ILE A 303 23.35 -5.12 -8.25
CA ILE A 303 22.02 -4.93 -7.66
C ILE A 303 21.68 -3.44 -7.50
N ARG A 304 22.67 -2.63 -7.10
CA ARG A 304 22.50 -1.16 -6.95
C ARG A 304 22.18 -0.50 -8.29
N PHE A 305 22.86 -0.93 -9.34
CA PHE A 305 22.71 -0.34 -10.67
C PHE A 305 21.39 -0.73 -11.33
N LEU A 306 20.99 -2.00 -11.21
CA LEU A 306 19.71 -2.50 -11.71
C LEU A 306 18.52 -1.79 -11.03
N PHE A 307 18.57 -1.66 -9.70
CA PHE A 307 17.53 -0.97 -8.93
C PHE A 307 17.44 0.50 -9.33
N LYS A 308 18.56 1.23 -9.35
CA LYS A 308 18.59 2.63 -9.79
C LYS A 308 18.00 2.81 -11.18
N ALA A 309 18.30 1.92 -12.12
CA ALA A 309 17.83 2.08 -13.49
C ALA A 309 16.34 1.76 -13.69
N VAL A 310 15.83 0.69 -13.08
CA VAL A 310 14.38 0.36 -13.12
C VAL A 310 13.58 1.45 -12.40
N PHE A 311 14.14 1.99 -11.32
CA PHE A 311 13.55 3.06 -10.56
C PHE A 311 13.55 4.39 -11.31
N THR A 312 14.67 4.80 -11.91
CA THR A 312 14.74 5.98 -12.78
C THR A 312 13.73 5.86 -13.91
N LEU A 313 13.57 4.67 -14.48
CA LEU A 313 12.59 4.44 -15.54
C LEU A 313 11.15 4.68 -15.10
N ALA A 314 10.79 4.16 -13.92
CA ALA A 314 9.47 4.35 -13.36
C ALA A 314 9.21 5.79 -12.93
N LEU A 315 10.21 6.48 -12.39
CA LEU A 315 10.11 7.89 -12.06
C LEU A 315 9.88 8.76 -13.31
N MET A 316 10.58 8.44 -14.40
CA MET A 316 10.39 9.13 -15.68
C MET A 316 9.01 8.86 -16.27
N ALA A 317 8.49 7.64 -16.10
CA ALA A 317 7.09 7.34 -16.38
C ALA A 317 6.17 8.21 -15.52
N ALA A 318 6.36 8.26 -14.20
CA ALA A 318 5.60 9.09 -13.26
C ALA A 318 5.58 10.58 -13.62
N LEU A 319 6.72 11.13 -14.02
CA LEU A 319 6.87 12.52 -14.46
C LEU A 319 6.05 12.82 -15.71
N ALA A 320 6.01 11.88 -16.67
CA ALA A 320 5.15 11.99 -17.85
C ALA A 320 3.65 11.84 -17.50
N LEU A 321 3.33 11.03 -16.49
CA LEU A 321 1.96 10.75 -16.03
C LEU A 321 1.38 11.93 -15.22
N GLY A 322 2.18 12.59 -14.38
CA GLY A 322 1.75 13.69 -13.50
C GLY A 322 1.50 15.02 -14.20
N ALA A 323 2.09 15.27 -15.38
CA ALA A 323 1.93 16.52 -16.11
C ALA A 323 0.69 16.56 -17.02
N ILE A 324 0.04 15.42 -17.26
CA ILE A 324 -0.89 15.25 -18.40
C ILE A 324 -2.25 14.63 -17.99
N ALA A 325 -2.43 14.21 -16.73
CA ALA A 325 -3.60 13.44 -16.28
C ALA A 325 -4.96 14.17 -16.28
N PHE A 326 -5.06 15.42 -16.72
CA PHE A 326 -6.34 16.16 -16.69
C PHE A 326 -7.15 16.06 -18.00
N LEU A 327 -6.53 15.80 -19.16
CA LEU A 327 -7.20 15.97 -20.48
C LEU A 327 -6.87 14.92 -21.55
N VAL A 328 -5.97 13.97 -21.28
CA VAL A 328 -5.37 13.15 -22.35
C VAL A 328 -5.76 11.67 -22.20
N PRO A 329 -6.23 11.02 -23.29
CA PRO A 329 -6.52 9.59 -23.33
C PRO A 329 -5.36 8.69 -22.86
N GLU A 330 -5.71 7.54 -22.26
CA GLU A 330 -4.75 6.61 -21.63
C GLU A 330 -3.68 6.07 -22.59
N ASP A 331 -4.04 5.88 -23.86
CA ASP A 331 -3.19 5.42 -24.95
C ASP A 331 -2.07 6.41 -25.28
N VAL A 332 -2.40 7.70 -25.37
CA VAL A 332 -1.41 8.77 -25.63
C VAL A 332 -0.38 8.85 -24.50
N VAL A 333 -0.83 8.72 -23.26
CA VAL A 333 0.03 8.74 -22.08
C VAL A 333 0.98 7.54 -22.07
N ARG A 334 0.47 6.35 -22.33
CA ARG A 334 1.26 5.12 -22.45
C ARG A 334 2.33 5.25 -23.55
N ASP A 335 1.96 5.75 -24.72
CA ASP A 335 2.88 5.89 -25.86
C ASP A 335 3.99 6.91 -25.59
N GLN A 336 3.66 8.01 -24.92
CA GLN A 336 4.64 9.01 -24.50
C GLN A 336 5.65 8.44 -23.49
N VAL A 337 5.16 7.67 -22.51
CA VAL A 337 6.01 6.97 -21.54
C VAL A 337 6.93 5.97 -22.25
N ALA A 338 6.38 5.15 -23.15
CA ALA A 338 7.17 4.19 -23.92
C ALA A 338 8.25 4.87 -24.79
N SER A 339 7.91 5.99 -25.44
CA SER A 339 8.84 6.81 -26.21
C SER A 339 9.95 7.38 -25.34
N LEU A 340 9.63 7.89 -24.16
CA LEU A 340 10.60 8.43 -23.21
C LEU A 340 11.56 7.35 -22.69
N VAL A 341 11.03 6.18 -22.32
CA VAL A 341 11.82 5.00 -21.96
C VAL A 341 12.80 4.67 -23.09
N LYS A 342 12.32 4.62 -24.33
CA LYS A 342 13.16 4.33 -25.50
C LYS A 342 14.23 5.38 -25.73
N GLN A 343 13.90 6.66 -25.63
CA GLN A 343 14.86 7.76 -25.82
C GLN A 343 15.96 7.76 -24.76
N GLN A 344 15.63 7.43 -23.51
CA GLN A 344 16.59 7.49 -22.41
C GLN A 344 17.39 6.19 -22.21
N THR A 345 16.77 5.04 -22.46
CA THR A 345 17.39 3.73 -22.19
C THR A 345 17.79 2.97 -23.44
N GLY A 346 17.30 3.39 -24.62
CA GLY A 346 17.44 2.68 -25.89
C GLY A 346 16.56 1.43 -26.00
N ARG A 347 15.59 1.22 -25.10
CA ARG A 347 14.81 -0.03 -24.98
C ARG A 347 13.32 0.20 -25.20
N ASP A 348 12.64 -0.81 -25.69
CA ASP A 348 11.20 -0.77 -25.86
C ASP A 348 10.50 -1.17 -24.55
N LEU A 349 9.69 -0.26 -24.01
CA LEU A 349 8.71 -0.55 -22.96
C LEU A 349 7.42 -1.03 -23.64
N THR A 350 6.94 -2.21 -23.26
CA THR A 350 5.65 -2.73 -23.74
C THR A 350 4.75 -3.02 -22.54
N VAL A 351 3.54 -2.47 -22.55
CA VAL A 351 2.47 -2.76 -21.59
C VAL A 351 1.39 -3.56 -22.32
N ARG A 352 1.20 -4.83 -21.94
CA ARG A 352 0.22 -5.70 -22.62
C ARG A 352 -1.11 -5.77 -21.88
N GLY A 353 -1.10 -5.56 -20.56
CA GLY A 353 -2.27 -5.60 -19.71
C GLY A 353 -2.97 -4.26 -19.58
N LYS A 354 -3.88 -4.17 -18.60
CA LYS A 354 -4.63 -2.94 -18.31
C LYS A 354 -3.71 -1.89 -17.69
N THR A 355 -3.97 -0.63 -18.05
CA THR A 355 -3.44 0.55 -17.37
C THR A 355 -4.54 1.12 -16.49
N SER A 356 -4.26 1.36 -15.21
CA SER A 356 -5.23 1.98 -14.29
C SER A 356 -4.63 3.21 -13.62
N PHE A 357 -5.45 4.25 -13.51
CA PHE A 357 -5.08 5.54 -12.92
C PHE A 357 -5.92 5.81 -11.69
N SER A 358 -5.29 6.31 -10.62
CA SER A 358 -5.95 6.77 -9.39
C SER A 358 -5.55 8.21 -9.11
N MET A 359 -6.47 9.09 -8.69
CA MET A 359 -6.21 10.54 -8.66
C MET A 359 -6.53 11.26 -7.35
N PHE A 360 -7.07 10.58 -6.33
CA PHE A 360 -7.32 11.21 -5.02
C PHE A 360 -7.32 10.17 -3.89
N PRO A 361 -6.72 10.44 -2.71
CA PRO A 361 -5.94 11.64 -2.33
C PRO A 361 -4.50 11.68 -2.88
N ASN A 362 -4.04 10.62 -3.56
CA ASN A 362 -2.72 10.51 -4.19
C ASN A 362 -2.87 10.20 -5.69
N VAL A 363 -1.82 10.48 -6.47
CA VAL A 363 -1.76 10.14 -7.90
C VAL A 363 -1.11 8.77 -8.05
N GLY A 364 -1.83 7.78 -8.54
CA GLY A 364 -1.38 6.40 -8.69
C GLY A 364 -1.47 5.94 -10.14
N VAL A 365 -0.50 5.15 -10.57
CA VAL A 365 -0.52 4.44 -11.85
C VAL A 365 -0.17 2.98 -11.62
N GLU A 366 -1.03 2.11 -12.13
CA GLU A 366 -0.86 0.67 -12.18
C GLU A 366 -0.78 0.22 -13.64
N LEU A 367 0.29 -0.51 -13.98
CA LEU A 367 0.50 -1.09 -15.30
C LEU A 367 0.59 -2.61 -15.19
N GLU A 368 -0.25 -3.34 -15.91
CA GLU A 368 -0.23 -4.79 -15.94
C GLU A 368 0.55 -5.35 -17.15
N ASP A 369 1.17 -6.52 -16.97
CA ASP A 369 2.02 -7.23 -17.95
C ASP A 369 2.98 -6.28 -18.67
N VAL A 370 3.92 -5.75 -17.90
CA VAL A 370 4.93 -4.80 -18.36
C VAL A 370 6.21 -5.55 -18.71
N SER A 371 6.79 -5.21 -19.86
CA SER A 371 8.07 -5.77 -20.31
C SER A 371 9.00 -4.67 -20.84
N ILE A 372 10.30 -4.88 -20.65
CA ILE A 372 11.37 -4.02 -21.16
C ILE A 372 12.29 -4.89 -22.00
N SER A 373 12.55 -4.47 -23.23
CA SER A 373 13.42 -5.21 -24.15
C SER A 373 14.90 -5.24 -23.70
N ASN A 374 15.63 -6.21 -24.24
CA ASN A 374 17.08 -6.14 -24.30
C ASN A 374 17.55 -4.92 -25.12
N PRO A 375 18.80 -4.45 -24.92
CA PRO A 375 19.33 -3.33 -25.70
C PRO A 375 19.51 -3.72 -27.17
N PRO A 376 19.49 -2.74 -28.10
CA PRO A 376 19.70 -2.99 -29.51
C PRO A 376 21.03 -3.72 -29.77
N GLY A 377 20.99 -4.73 -30.64
CA GLY A 377 22.16 -5.53 -31.00
C GLY A 377 22.51 -6.65 -30.01
N MET A 378 21.68 -6.92 -29.00
CA MET A 378 21.71 -8.17 -28.21
C MET A 378 20.62 -9.14 -28.67
N LYS A 379 20.69 -10.38 -28.15
CA LYS A 379 19.69 -11.42 -28.40
C LYS A 379 18.27 -10.89 -28.11
N SER A 380 17.35 -11.12 -29.03
CA SER A 380 15.94 -10.75 -28.88
C SER A 380 15.35 -11.39 -27.63
N GLY A 381 14.53 -10.62 -26.92
CA GLY A 381 13.96 -11.01 -25.64
C GLY A 381 13.80 -9.82 -24.70
N GLU A 382 13.31 -10.11 -23.50
CA GLU A 382 12.98 -9.13 -22.48
C GLU A 382 14.04 -9.16 -21.38
N MET A 383 14.63 -8.01 -21.05
CA MET A 383 15.50 -7.85 -19.89
C MET A 383 14.70 -7.95 -18.59
N LEU A 384 13.49 -7.41 -18.61
CA LEU A 384 12.58 -7.39 -17.46
C LEU A 384 11.17 -7.64 -17.95
N ARG A 385 10.46 -8.54 -17.28
CA ARG A 385 9.00 -8.68 -17.39
C ARG A 385 8.41 -8.68 -15.99
N MET A 386 7.25 -8.10 -15.77
CA MET A 386 6.59 -8.10 -14.47
C MET A 386 5.09 -8.22 -14.64
N GLY A 387 4.43 -8.82 -13.65
CA GLY A 387 2.98 -8.96 -13.66
C GLY A 387 2.27 -7.62 -13.49
N SER A 388 2.73 -6.81 -12.53
CA SER A 388 2.23 -5.45 -12.32
C SER A 388 3.36 -4.51 -11.86
N LEU A 389 3.25 -3.25 -12.27
CA LEU A 389 4.02 -2.12 -11.79
C LEU A 389 3.07 -1.10 -11.16
N ASN A 390 3.27 -0.83 -9.86
CA ASN A 390 2.48 0.13 -9.10
C ASN A 390 3.33 1.32 -8.66
N LEU A 391 2.87 2.52 -8.98
CA LEU A 391 3.57 3.76 -8.70
C LEU A 391 2.62 4.79 -8.12
N ASN A 392 2.91 5.26 -6.91
CA ASN A 392 2.12 6.28 -6.22
C ASN A 392 2.98 7.50 -5.95
N LEU A 393 2.43 8.66 -6.29
CA LEU A 393 3.02 9.98 -6.12
C LEU A 393 2.16 10.79 -5.16
N LYS A 394 2.81 11.62 -4.33
CA LYS A 394 2.11 12.56 -3.47
C LYS A 394 1.50 13.68 -4.32
N LEU A 395 0.24 14.04 -4.06
CA LEU A 395 -0.47 15.07 -4.82
C LEU A 395 0.04 16.50 -4.56
N LEU A 396 0.26 16.88 -3.29
CA LEU A 396 0.66 18.25 -2.92
C LEU A 396 1.99 18.71 -3.53
N PRO A 397 3.06 17.89 -3.55
CA PRO A 397 4.31 18.25 -4.22
C PRO A 397 4.16 18.45 -5.72
N LEU A 398 3.28 17.68 -6.38
CA LEU A 398 3.05 17.79 -7.83
C LEU A 398 2.49 19.15 -8.24
N VAL A 399 1.59 19.73 -7.42
CA VAL A 399 1.10 21.11 -7.62
C VAL A 399 2.25 22.12 -7.58
N SER A 400 3.26 21.85 -6.75
CA SER A 400 4.50 22.64 -6.66
C SER A 400 5.57 22.23 -7.68
N ARG A 401 5.22 21.39 -8.68
CA ARG A 401 6.14 20.81 -9.68
C ARG A 401 7.29 19.99 -9.09
N ARG A 402 7.11 19.45 -7.89
CA ARG A 402 8.04 18.51 -7.25
C ARG A 402 7.49 17.10 -7.34
N VAL A 403 8.33 16.15 -7.73
CA VAL A 403 7.92 14.74 -7.80
C VAL A 403 8.45 14.01 -6.59
N GLU A 404 7.53 13.60 -5.73
CA GLU A 404 7.82 12.74 -4.59
C GLU A 404 7.15 11.40 -4.79
N VAL A 405 7.96 10.35 -4.91
CA VAL A 405 7.46 8.98 -5.05
C VAL A 405 7.14 8.46 -3.66
N GLU A 406 5.85 8.31 -3.35
CA GLU A 406 5.41 7.74 -2.09
C GLU A 406 5.67 6.23 -2.06
N ARG A 407 5.31 5.54 -3.14
CA ARG A 407 5.41 4.08 -3.23
C ARG A 407 5.74 3.63 -4.64
N PHE A 408 6.64 2.65 -4.75
CA PHE A 408 7.00 1.98 -6.00
C PHE A 408 7.05 0.47 -5.78
N VAL A 409 6.19 -0.31 -6.45
CA VAL A 409 6.11 -1.77 -6.24
C VAL A 409 6.18 -2.51 -7.57
N LEU A 410 7.08 -3.50 -7.63
CA LEU A 410 7.17 -4.46 -8.71
C LEU A 410 6.59 -5.80 -8.26
N VAL A 411 5.55 -6.28 -8.94
CA VAL A 411 4.89 -7.56 -8.61
C VAL A 411 5.26 -8.62 -9.64
N ARG A 412 5.77 -9.75 -9.13
CA ARG A 412 6.28 -10.88 -9.92
C ARG A 412 7.27 -10.49 -11.03
N PRO A 413 8.30 -9.64 -10.75
CA PRO A 413 9.26 -9.28 -11.77
C PRO A 413 10.24 -10.42 -12.07
N VAL A 414 10.39 -10.75 -13.34
CA VAL A 414 11.41 -11.65 -13.88
C VAL A 414 12.51 -10.82 -14.53
N PHE A 415 13.66 -10.71 -13.86
CA PHE A 415 14.86 -10.08 -14.38
C PHE A 415 15.69 -11.10 -15.14
N ASN A 416 15.82 -10.95 -16.47
CA ASN A 416 16.72 -11.73 -17.29
C ASN A 416 18.00 -10.93 -17.50
N LEU A 417 19.04 -11.21 -16.72
CA LEU A 417 20.34 -10.55 -16.77
C LEU A 417 21.30 -11.39 -17.61
N ILE A 418 21.75 -10.85 -18.74
CA ILE A 418 22.64 -11.54 -19.69
C ILE A 418 23.95 -10.74 -19.87
N VAL A 419 25.10 -11.41 -19.71
CA VAL A 419 26.39 -11.01 -20.28
C VAL A 419 26.56 -11.79 -21.58
N ASP A 420 26.65 -11.12 -22.72
CA ASP A 420 26.82 -11.80 -24.01
C ASP A 420 28.27 -12.26 -24.23
N LYS A 421 28.50 -13.05 -25.28
CA LYS A 421 29.86 -13.51 -25.67
C LYS A 421 30.88 -12.39 -25.88
N LYS A 422 30.44 -11.14 -26.10
CA LYS A 422 31.31 -9.97 -26.27
C LYS A 422 31.55 -9.24 -24.94
N GLY A 423 31.08 -9.80 -23.82
CA GLY A 423 31.17 -9.18 -22.50
C GLY A 423 30.19 -8.04 -22.26
N ARG A 424 29.29 -7.74 -23.22
CA ARG A 424 28.28 -6.68 -23.05
C ARG A 424 27.21 -7.17 -22.09
N ARG A 425 26.70 -6.28 -21.24
CA ARG A 425 25.66 -6.60 -20.26
C ARG A 425 24.33 -6.04 -20.72
N ASN A 426 23.28 -6.85 -20.71
CA ASN A 426 21.96 -6.40 -21.15
C ASN A 426 21.32 -5.43 -20.16
N TRP A 427 21.91 -5.21 -18.98
CA TRP A 427 21.49 -4.21 -18.00
C TRP A 427 22.38 -2.97 -17.98
N ASP A 428 23.36 -2.85 -18.88
CA ASP A 428 24.08 -1.58 -19.07
C ASP A 428 23.18 -0.62 -19.86
N PHE A 429 22.92 0.56 -19.30
CA PHE A 429 22.14 1.61 -19.95
C PHE A 429 23.07 2.48 -20.78
N ALA A 430 22.58 2.97 -21.92
CA ALA A 430 23.36 3.88 -22.75
C ALA A 430 23.78 5.10 -21.91
N LYS A 431 25.06 5.20 -21.57
CA LYS A 431 25.64 6.49 -21.18
C LYS A 431 25.50 7.37 -22.41
N LYS A 432 24.75 8.47 -22.32
CA LYS A 432 24.60 9.42 -23.41
C LYS A 432 25.99 9.96 -23.78
N THR A 433 26.61 9.36 -24.80
CA THR A 433 27.65 9.98 -25.60
C THR A 433 26.98 10.93 -26.58
N ALA A 434 27.62 12.07 -26.78
CA ALA A 434 27.18 13.22 -27.53
C ALA A 434 26.79 12.93 -28.99
N ALA A 435 26.06 13.90 -29.54
CA ALA A 435 25.82 14.19 -30.96
C ALA A 435 24.89 13.24 -31.73
N LEU A 436 23.62 13.64 -31.84
CA LEU A 436 22.86 13.37 -33.05
C LEU A 436 23.05 14.57 -33.98
N ALA A 437 23.82 14.37 -35.04
CA ALA A 437 23.80 15.21 -36.22
C ALA A 437 22.40 15.11 -36.88
N PRO A 438 21.91 16.18 -37.54
CA PRO A 438 20.62 16.18 -38.17
C PRO A 438 20.66 15.32 -39.44
N ALA A 439 19.74 14.36 -39.56
CA ALA A 439 19.41 13.73 -40.83
C ALA A 439 18.17 14.44 -41.40
N SER A 440 18.34 14.94 -42.62
CA SER A 440 17.39 15.71 -43.43
C SER A 440 16.35 14.82 -44.12
N GLY A 441 15.12 15.35 -44.30
CA GLY A 441 14.07 14.90 -45.24
C GLY A 441 13.15 13.79 -44.70
N ASP A 442 11.81 13.82 -44.81
CA ASP A 442 10.89 14.63 -45.61
C ASP A 442 9.60 14.91 -44.81
N GLU A 443 9.03 16.10 -45.01
CA GLU A 443 7.77 16.54 -44.44
C GLU A 443 6.57 15.94 -45.20
N THR A 444 5.58 15.43 -44.48
CA THR A 444 4.19 15.41 -44.95
C THR A 444 3.30 15.99 -43.85
N GLN A 445 2.54 17.00 -44.25
CA GLN A 445 1.82 17.93 -43.40
C GLN A 445 0.62 17.29 -42.69
N ALA A 446 0.84 16.85 -41.44
CA ALA A 446 -0.21 16.71 -40.42
C ALA A 446 0.33 17.01 -39.00
N GLY A 447 1.48 17.70 -38.92
CA GLY A 447 2.24 17.90 -37.67
C GLY A 447 2.23 19.32 -37.09
N ALA A 448 1.57 20.29 -37.74
CA ALA A 448 1.72 21.70 -37.37
C ALA A 448 1.11 22.05 -35.99
N ALA A 449 0.01 21.42 -35.59
CA ALA A 449 -0.62 21.68 -34.28
C ALA A 449 0.08 20.96 -33.10
N VAL A 450 0.78 19.85 -33.38
CA VAL A 450 1.55 19.09 -32.38
C VAL A 450 2.97 19.64 -32.21
N ALA A 451 3.53 20.28 -33.25
CA ALA A 451 4.83 20.91 -33.21
C ALA A 451 4.84 22.22 -32.39
N GLU A 452 3.78 23.05 -32.46
CA GLU A 452 3.69 24.26 -31.62
C GLU A 452 3.48 23.92 -30.13
N THR A 453 2.72 22.85 -29.82
CA THR A 453 2.55 22.36 -28.44
C THR A 453 3.85 21.76 -27.89
N GLY A 454 4.59 21.00 -28.71
CA GLY A 454 5.91 20.48 -28.36
C GLY A 454 6.97 21.57 -28.17
N ALA A 455 6.94 22.61 -29.01
CA ALA A 455 7.84 23.76 -28.91
C ALA A 455 7.55 24.63 -27.69
N MET A 456 6.29 24.79 -27.25
CA MET A 456 5.96 25.47 -25.99
C MET A 456 6.43 24.69 -24.76
N ILE A 457 6.38 23.35 -24.79
CA ILE A 457 6.91 22.49 -23.72
C ILE A 457 8.45 22.55 -23.68
N GLN A 458 9.10 22.61 -24.85
CA GLN A 458 10.56 22.66 -24.95
C GLN A 458 11.15 24.04 -24.65
N ALA A 459 10.43 25.13 -24.96
CA ALA A 459 10.82 26.50 -24.62
C ALA A 459 10.71 26.78 -23.10
N GLN A 460 9.84 26.08 -22.37
CA GLN A 460 9.83 26.11 -20.90
C GLN A 460 10.84 25.14 -20.26
N ALA A 461 11.38 24.18 -21.01
CA ALA A 461 12.49 23.32 -20.58
C ALA A 461 13.89 23.92 -20.88
N GLY A 462 13.95 25.07 -21.58
CA GLY A 462 15.18 25.78 -21.94
C GLY A 462 15.58 26.95 -21.02
N GLY A 463 14.82 27.22 -19.95
CA GLY A 463 15.30 28.07 -18.85
C GLY A 463 16.42 27.38 -18.07
N PRO A 464 17.10 28.03 -17.10
CA PRO A 464 18.20 27.44 -16.33
C PRO A 464 17.71 26.25 -15.48
N GLY A 465 17.49 25.11 -16.14
CA GLY A 465 16.75 23.94 -15.70
C GLY A 465 17.63 22.71 -15.56
N GLY A 466 18.95 22.90 -15.50
CA GLY A 466 19.89 21.87 -15.03
C GLY A 466 19.71 21.49 -13.55
N ALA A 467 18.75 22.12 -12.84
CA ALA A 467 18.49 21.94 -11.41
C ALA A 467 17.26 21.04 -11.09
N MET A 468 16.49 20.57 -12.08
CA MET A 468 15.21 19.88 -11.84
C MET A 468 15.32 18.35 -11.59
N VAL A 469 16.51 17.83 -11.26
CA VAL A 469 16.72 16.40 -10.93
C VAL A 469 17.32 16.22 -9.52
N GLN A 470 17.55 17.31 -8.78
CA GLN A 470 18.26 17.24 -7.49
C GLN A 470 17.36 16.95 -6.28
N ASP A 471 16.04 17.15 -6.39
CA ASP A 471 15.10 17.01 -5.27
C ASP A 471 14.07 15.90 -5.50
N ILE A 472 14.53 14.68 -5.78
CA ILE A 472 13.65 13.51 -5.81
C ILE A 472 13.77 12.81 -4.46
N SER A 473 12.69 12.86 -3.67
CA SER A 473 12.56 12.12 -2.40
C SER A 473 11.75 10.84 -2.59
N PHE A 474 12.07 9.81 -1.78
CA PHE A 474 11.40 8.51 -1.86
C PHE A 474 10.81 8.09 -0.52
N GLY A 475 9.62 7.50 -0.59
CA GLY A 475 9.01 6.79 0.54
C GLY A 475 9.50 5.34 0.61
N THR A 476 8.96 4.47 -0.23
CA THR A 476 9.29 3.03 -0.18
C THR A 476 9.24 2.38 -1.55
N ALA A 477 10.25 1.57 -1.86
CA ALA A 477 10.29 0.72 -3.05
C ALA A 477 10.24 -0.77 -2.67
N LYS A 478 9.42 -1.57 -3.35
CA LYS A 478 9.26 -2.99 -3.05
C LYS A 478 9.33 -3.87 -4.29
N ILE A 479 9.87 -5.07 -4.11
CA ILE A 479 9.80 -6.19 -5.05
C ILE A 479 9.03 -7.31 -4.35
N ILE A 480 8.01 -7.85 -5.02
CA ILE A 480 7.18 -8.94 -4.51
C ILE A 480 7.28 -10.12 -5.47
N ASP A 481 7.68 -11.29 -4.94
CA ASP A 481 7.76 -12.55 -5.66
C ASP A 481 8.60 -12.49 -6.97
N GLY A 482 9.77 -11.85 -6.87
CA GLY A 482 10.67 -11.66 -7.99
C GLY A 482 11.49 -12.91 -8.33
N VAL A 483 11.95 -12.96 -9.57
CA VAL A 483 12.86 -13.98 -10.09
C VAL A 483 14.01 -13.29 -10.80
N VAL A 484 15.24 -13.65 -10.45
CA VAL A 484 16.43 -13.18 -11.17
C VAL A 484 17.06 -14.37 -11.89
N LYS A 485 17.16 -14.28 -13.22
CA LYS A 485 17.90 -15.21 -14.07
C LYS A 485 19.16 -14.52 -14.55
N TYR A 486 20.32 -14.97 -14.10
CA TYR A 486 21.61 -14.47 -14.53
C TYR A 486 22.28 -15.48 -15.47
N THR A 487 22.76 -15.03 -16.62
CA THR A 487 23.51 -15.83 -17.59
C THR A 487 24.73 -15.04 -18.05
N ASP A 488 25.91 -15.62 -17.91
CA ASP A 488 27.15 -15.09 -18.47
C ASP A 488 27.65 -16.03 -19.57
N GLU A 489 27.54 -15.61 -20.82
CA GLU A 489 27.95 -16.39 -21.98
C GLU A 489 29.48 -16.41 -22.18
N THR A 490 30.24 -15.56 -21.48
CA THR A 490 31.71 -15.58 -21.52
C THR A 490 32.28 -16.68 -20.66
N THR A 491 31.65 -16.94 -19.51
CA THR A 491 32.07 -17.97 -18.54
C THR A 491 31.20 -19.23 -18.57
N GLY A 492 30.03 -19.17 -19.23
CA GLY A 492 29.01 -20.21 -19.21
C GLY A 492 28.18 -20.25 -17.91
N THR A 493 28.40 -19.30 -17.00
CA THR A 493 27.76 -19.26 -15.69
C THR A 493 26.26 -19.00 -15.82
N LYS A 494 25.44 -19.81 -15.15
CA LYS A 494 24.00 -19.57 -14.99
C LYS A 494 23.64 -19.57 -13.52
N GLN A 495 22.91 -18.56 -13.08
CA GLN A 495 22.38 -18.48 -11.72
C GLN A 495 20.91 -18.10 -11.76
N ARG A 496 20.18 -18.59 -10.77
CA ARG A 496 18.77 -18.29 -10.57
C ARG A 496 18.53 -17.95 -9.12
N VAL A 497 17.76 -16.90 -8.90
CA VAL A 497 17.19 -16.53 -7.61
C VAL A 497 15.68 -16.52 -7.76
N ASP A 498 14.99 -17.18 -6.86
CA ASP A 498 13.54 -17.33 -6.82
C ASP A 498 12.97 -16.62 -5.59
N ALA A 499 11.65 -16.38 -5.57
CA ALA A 499 10.91 -15.79 -4.45
C ALA A 499 11.58 -14.54 -3.85
N LEU A 500 12.15 -13.68 -4.71
CA LEU A 500 12.84 -12.47 -4.29
C LEU A 500 11.82 -11.45 -3.77
N ASN A 501 11.88 -11.16 -2.48
CA ASN A 501 11.08 -10.14 -1.83
C ASN A 501 12.03 -9.10 -1.23
N VAL A 502 11.88 -7.84 -1.63
CA VAL A 502 12.77 -6.76 -1.19
C VAL A 502 11.96 -5.55 -0.79
N SER A 503 12.28 -4.96 0.35
CA SER A 503 11.82 -3.64 0.77
C SER A 503 13.03 -2.71 0.84
N ILE A 504 12.91 -1.57 0.17
CA ILE A 504 13.94 -0.55 0.09
C ILE A 504 13.36 0.76 0.61
N VAL A 505 14.06 1.34 1.56
CA VAL A 505 13.76 2.67 2.12
C VAL A 505 14.97 3.55 1.87
N GLN A 506 14.73 4.66 1.18
CA GLN A 506 15.76 5.64 0.90
C GLN A 506 15.10 7.02 0.88
N PRO A 507 15.21 7.86 1.92
CA PRO A 507 14.46 9.11 1.97
C PRO A 507 14.82 10.10 0.84
N ALA A 508 16.08 10.08 0.38
CA ALA A 508 16.55 10.86 -0.77
C ALA A 508 17.68 10.14 -1.53
N LEU A 509 17.89 10.45 -2.82
CA LEU A 509 18.97 9.86 -3.66
C LEU A 509 20.37 10.00 -3.07
N SER A 510 20.58 11.04 -2.26
CA SER A 510 21.83 11.38 -1.58
C SER A 510 22.01 10.63 -0.25
N GLU A 511 20.94 10.07 0.31
CA GLU A 511 20.96 9.34 1.58
C GLU A 511 21.25 7.84 1.39
N PRO A 512 21.74 7.14 2.43
CA PRO A 512 21.97 5.71 2.38
C PRO A 512 20.69 4.95 2.04
N LEU A 513 20.83 3.95 1.17
CA LEU A 513 19.74 3.05 0.82
C LEU A 513 19.73 1.89 1.80
N ASP A 514 18.67 1.80 2.61
CA ASP A 514 18.42 0.65 3.48
C ASP A 514 17.58 -0.37 2.70
N ALA A 515 18.08 -1.59 2.61
CA ALA A 515 17.41 -2.71 1.94
C ALA A 515 17.31 -3.90 2.88
N GLU A 516 16.14 -4.51 2.93
CA GLU A 516 15.90 -5.77 3.60
C GLU A 516 15.00 -6.67 2.76
N GLY A 517 15.14 -7.98 2.93
CA GLY A 517 14.38 -8.90 2.11
C GLY A 517 14.69 -10.36 2.35
N SER A 518 14.02 -11.19 1.56
CA SER A 518 14.26 -12.62 1.46
C SER A 518 14.37 -13.04 0.00
N LEU A 519 15.05 -14.14 -0.24
CA LEU A 519 15.17 -14.78 -1.54
C LEU A 519 15.42 -16.27 -1.36
N VAL A 520 15.09 -17.06 -2.37
CA VAL A 520 15.48 -18.47 -2.46
C VAL A 520 16.62 -18.58 -3.46
N TRP A 521 17.76 -19.10 -3.00
CA TRP A 521 18.93 -19.33 -3.84
C TRP A 521 19.45 -20.74 -3.58
N ARG A 522 19.57 -21.54 -4.65
CA ARG A 522 19.97 -22.96 -4.55
C ARG A 522 19.11 -23.77 -3.58
N ASP A 523 17.79 -23.56 -3.64
CA ASP A 523 16.78 -24.19 -2.78
C ASP A 523 16.91 -23.85 -1.28
N GLU A 524 17.74 -22.86 -0.93
CA GLU A 524 17.87 -22.34 0.42
C GLU A 524 17.25 -20.95 0.53
N GLU A 525 16.45 -20.74 1.58
CA GLU A 525 15.93 -19.42 1.91
C GLU A 525 17.01 -18.57 2.58
N VAL A 526 17.29 -17.41 2.00
CA VAL A 526 18.26 -16.44 2.50
C VAL A 526 17.53 -15.15 2.82
N THR A 527 17.67 -14.68 4.05
CA THR A 527 17.24 -13.34 4.45
C THR A 527 18.44 -12.40 4.47
N PHE A 528 18.24 -11.15 4.09
CA PHE A 528 19.29 -10.15 4.11
C PHE A 528 18.78 -8.81 4.65
N LYS A 529 19.67 -8.09 5.30
CA LYS A 529 19.50 -6.69 5.68
C LYS A 529 20.82 -5.99 5.46
N GLY A 530 20.78 -4.88 4.73
CA GLY A 530 21.99 -4.18 4.35
C GLY A 530 21.73 -2.70 4.12
N ARG A 531 22.66 -1.89 4.57
CA ARG A 531 22.74 -0.47 4.23
C ARG A 531 23.76 -0.28 3.13
N LEU A 532 23.37 0.40 2.07
CA LEU A 532 24.23 0.79 0.97
C LEU A 532 24.47 2.29 1.09
N ALA A 533 25.63 2.68 1.62
CA ALA A 533 26.08 4.08 1.59
C ALA A 533 26.30 4.54 0.15
N SER A 534 26.05 5.83 -0.10
CA SER A 534 26.11 6.49 -1.41
C SER A 534 27.47 6.43 -2.09
#